data_AF-A0A3D0Y3I0-F1
#
_entry.id   AF-A0A3D0Y3I0-F1
#
_cell.length_a   1.000
_cell.length_b   1.000
_cell.length_c   1.000
_cell.angle_alpha   90.00
_cell.angle_beta   90.00
_cell.angle_gamma   90.00
#
_symmetry.space_group_name_H-M   'P 1'
#
loop_
_entity.id
_entity.type
_entity.pdbx_description
1 polymer ?
#
loop_
_entity_poly.entity_id
_entity_poly.type
_entity_poly.pdbx_seq_one_letter_code
_entity_poly.pdbx_strand_id
1 'polypeptide(L)'
;MIRFGIIALLVVIPLWAPWMDTKGVESITKEVFEAFGPVASSCYDSEGKLLHEGVEVSWYPLGRLVHTCAGDYVIWVWGAIKEQGGVYKRSNELQAVKSKAITCADVIERQEQRLATTTDSTLIEYKGTYATEPDFAIFKEASEHKRILSEGLKRGPTFAGKFTVVEWGCGSNCQQHAVLDVESGLVVAYGPQTEYGVEYSLDSTLLVTNPKDRLPPLPESAYETENIALTIARLPREYYRLTTDALSGSQYLVRLCVESSATGYIELEDDRLGLIDEQQ
;
A
#
# COMPACT_ATOMS: atom_id res chain seq x y z
N MET A 1 -48.96 -1.10 53.78
CA MET A 1 -48.92 0.28 53.23
C MET A 1 -47.54 0.82 53.57
N ILE A 2 -46.54 0.69 52.71
CA ILE A 2 -46.21 1.64 51.63
C ILE A 2 -45.64 0.84 50.43
N ARG A 3 -46.09 1.23 49.24
CA ARG A 3 -45.93 0.53 47.96
C ARG A 3 -44.60 0.84 47.29
N PHE A 4 -43.89 -0.22 46.88
CA PHE A 4 -43.41 -0.45 45.51
C PHE A 4 -43.36 0.78 44.60
N GLY A 5 -42.15 1.23 44.28
CA GLY A 5 -41.88 2.16 43.19
C GLY A 5 -40.38 2.38 43.10
N ILE A 6 -39.83 2.25 41.89
CA ILE A 6 -38.40 2.46 41.54
C ILE A 6 -37.48 1.24 41.79
N ILE A 7 -37.86 0.04 41.35
CA ILE A 7 -36.89 -0.97 40.87
C ILE A 7 -37.52 -1.68 39.67
N ALA A 8 -37.69 -0.97 38.56
CA ALA A 8 -38.09 -1.56 37.28
C ALA A 8 -37.73 -0.61 36.12
N LEU A 9 -36.46 -0.26 35.99
CA LEU A 9 -35.97 0.39 34.77
C LEU A 9 -34.54 -0.02 34.40
N LEU A 10 -34.13 -1.25 34.76
CA LEU A 10 -32.81 -1.79 34.40
C LEU A 10 -32.84 -3.22 33.84
N VAL A 11 -34.02 -3.80 33.53
CA VAL A 11 -34.12 -5.23 33.17
C VAL A 11 -34.89 -5.48 31.85
N VAL A 12 -35.07 -4.48 31.00
CA VAL A 12 -35.52 -4.70 29.62
C VAL A 12 -34.73 -3.70 28.77
N ILE A 13 -33.57 -4.06 28.24
CA ILE A 13 -33.40 -4.55 26.86
C ILE A 13 -32.05 -5.31 26.83
N PRO A 14 -32.07 -6.62 26.54
CA PRO A 14 -31.19 -7.14 25.50
C PRO A 14 -32.10 -7.71 24.42
N LEU A 15 -33.01 -6.87 23.92
CA LEU A 15 -33.65 -7.14 22.63
C LEU A 15 -32.54 -6.92 21.60
N TRP A 16 -31.97 -8.03 21.16
CA TRP A 16 -31.39 -8.23 19.84
C TRP A 16 -31.63 -7.04 18.94
N ALA A 17 -30.61 -6.18 18.84
CA ALA A 17 -30.69 -5.01 18.01
C ALA A 17 -30.58 -5.51 16.55
N PRO A 18 -31.63 -5.40 15.70
CA PRO A 18 -31.64 -6.02 14.37
C PRO A 18 -30.56 -5.47 13.42
N TRP A 19 -29.90 -4.38 13.80
CA TRP A 19 -28.75 -3.81 13.10
C TRP A 19 -27.42 -4.58 13.34
N MET A 20 -27.39 -5.53 14.28
CA MET A 20 -26.30 -6.49 14.47
C MET A 20 -26.43 -7.75 13.59
N ASP A 21 -27.38 -7.78 12.66
CA ASP A 21 -27.51 -8.86 11.67
C ASP A 21 -26.29 -8.91 10.73
N THR A 22 -26.02 -10.10 10.18
CA THR A 22 -25.06 -10.38 9.11
C THR A 22 -25.09 -9.36 7.97
N LYS A 23 -26.28 -8.85 7.61
CA LYS A 23 -26.47 -7.78 6.62
C LYS A 23 -25.79 -6.46 7.01
N GLY A 24 -25.71 -6.16 8.30
CA GLY A 24 -24.98 -4.99 8.82
C GLY A 24 -23.47 -5.16 8.65
N VAL A 25 -22.95 -6.36 8.91
CA VAL A 25 -21.54 -6.69 8.68
C VAL A 25 -21.21 -6.62 7.19
N GLU A 26 -22.02 -7.21 6.30
CA GLU A 26 -21.81 -7.14 4.84
C GLU A 26 -21.81 -5.69 4.33
N SER A 27 -22.74 -4.86 4.78
CA SER A 27 -22.79 -3.45 4.41
C SER A 27 -21.56 -2.68 4.89
N ILE A 28 -21.06 -2.98 6.10
CA ILE A 28 -19.85 -2.34 6.64
C ILE A 28 -18.62 -2.81 5.88
N THR A 29 -18.48 -4.11 5.66
CA THR A 29 -17.39 -4.68 4.87
C THR A 29 -17.34 -4.07 3.48
N LYS A 30 -18.50 -3.85 2.85
CA LYS A 30 -18.60 -3.14 1.57
C LYS A 30 -18.17 -1.67 1.68
N GLU A 31 -18.63 -0.93 2.69
CA GLU A 31 -18.21 0.47 2.92
C GLU A 31 -16.68 0.58 3.15
N VAL A 32 -16.11 -0.35 3.91
CA VAL A 32 -14.67 -0.46 4.18
C VAL A 32 -13.92 -0.80 2.89
N PHE A 33 -14.43 -1.75 2.11
CA PHE A 33 -13.84 -2.13 0.82
C PHE A 33 -13.88 -0.97 -0.18
N GLU A 34 -14.98 -0.23 -0.26
CA GLU A 34 -15.10 0.95 -1.13
C GLU A 34 -14.17 2.09 -0.70
N ALA A 35 -13.93 2.25 0.61
CA ALA A 35 -13.06 3.30 1.15
C ALA A 35 -11.57 2.95 1.08
N PHE A 36 -11.20 1.68 1.29
CA PHE A 36 -9.81 1.25 1.49
C PHE A 36 -9.31 0.23 0.44
N GLY A 37 -10.17 -0.23 -0.48
CA GLY A 37 -9.88 -1.26 -1.47
C GLY A 37 -10.05 -2.69 -0.93
N PRO A 38 -9.64 -3.72 -1.70
CA PRO A 38 -9.72 -5.12 -1.28
C PRO A 38 -8.90 -5.41 -0.02
N VAL A 39 -9.60 -5.45 1.11
CA VAL A 39 -9.10 -5.88 2.43
C VAL A 39 -9.05 -7.41 2.51
N ALA A 40 -8.24 -8.00 1.64
CA ALA A 40 -7.85 -9.40 1.71
C ALA A 40 -6.46 -9.47 2.34
N SER A 41 -6.36 -9.25 3.65
CA SER A 41 -5.11 -9.57 4.34
C SER A 41 -5.36 -10.06 5.76
N SER A 42 -4.63 -11.11 6.10
CA SER A 42 -4.40 -11.56 7.46
C SER A 42 -3.35 -10.65 8.08
N CYS A 43 -3.63 -10.04 9.23
CA CYS A 43 -2.66 -9.28 10.00
C CYS A 43 -1.80 -10.23 10.83
N TYR A 44 -0.49 -10.01 10.84
CA TYR A 44 0.45 -10.74 11.69
C TYR A 44 1.19 -9.77 12.59
N ASP A 45 1.55 -10.20 13.81
CA ASP A 45 2.40 -9.39 14.69
C ASP A 45 3.86 -9.36 14.20
N SER A 46 4.72 -8.71 14.99
CA SER A 46 6.15 -8.66 14.72
C SER A 46 6.82 -10.04 14.70
N GLU A 47 6.20 -11.05 15.32
CA GLU A 47 6.70 -12.43 15.42
C GLU A 47 6.06 -13.36 14.37
N GLY A 48 5.22 -12.84 13.48
CA GLY A 48 4.57 -13.62 12.42
C GLY A 48 3.38 -14.44 12.92
N LYS A 49 2.88 -14.19 14.13
CA LYS A 49 1.66 -14.81 14.64
C LYS A 49 0.45 -14.06 14.09
N LEU A 50 -0.52 -14.82 13.58
CA LEU A 50 -1.79 -14.27 13.11
C LEU A 50 -2.47 -13.49 14.25
N LEU A 51 -2.60 -12.18 14.05
CA LEU A 51 -3.35 -11.30 14.94
C LEU A 51 -4.83 -11.31 14.58
N HIS A 52 -5.14 -11.21 13.28
CA HIS A 52 -6.51 -11.06 12.78
C HIS A 52 -6.65 -11.49 11.32
N GLU A 53 -7.80 -11.97 10.90
CA GLU A 53 -8.11 -12.34 9.51
C GLU A 53 -9.36 -11.61 9.01
N GLY A 54 -9.22 -10.86 7.91
CA GLY A 54 -10.33 -10.17 7.25
C GLY A 54 -10.82 -8.93 8.00
N VAL A 55 -12.14 -8.75 8.10
CA VAL A 55 -12.79 -7.61 8.75
C VAL A 55 -13.50 -8.11 10.01
N GLU A 56 -13.10 -7.65 11.18
CA GLU A 56 -13.83 -7.88 12.42
C GLU A 56 -14.62 -6.63 12.77
N VAL A 57 -15.92 -6.82 13.06
CA VAL A 57 -16.80 -5.73 13.48
C VAL A 57 -17.33 -6.05 14.86
N SER A 58 -16.89 -5.27 15.86
CA SER A 58 -17.40 -5.32 17.23
C SER A 58 -18.42 -4.22 17.46
N TRP A 59 -19.56 -4.57 18.06
CA TRP A 59 -20.67 -3.64 18.30
C TRP A 59 -20.69 -3.17 19.77
N TYR A 60 -20.89 -1.87 19.97
CA TYR A 60 -20.98 -1.25 21.29
C TYR A 60 -22.25 -0.38 21.40
N PRO A 61 -22.76 -0.10 22.62
CA PRO A 61 -23.99 0.67 22.81
C PRO A 61 -23.99 2.08 22.18
N LEU A 62 -22.81 2.65 21.90
CA LEU A 62 -22.63 4.01 21.36
C LEU A 62 -21.76 4.03 20.09
N GLY A 63 -21.58 2.90 19.41
CA GLY A 63 -20.75 2.85 18.21
C GLY A 63 -20.48 1.44 17.69
N ARG A 64 -19.78 1.38 16.57
CA ARG A 64 -19.20 0.17 16.00
C ARG A 64 -17.69 0.34 15.97
N LEU A 65 -16.96 -0.72 16.24
CA LEU A 65 -15.52 -0.82 16.11
C LEU A 65 -15.24 -1.75 14.94
N VAL A 66 -14.61 -1.24 13.89
CA VAL A 66 -14.20 -2.04 12.75
C VAL A 66 -12.69 -2.23 12.79
N HIS A 67 -12.24 -3.48 12.79
CA HIS A 67 -10.84 -3.87 12.60
C HIS A 67 -10.69 -4.37 11.18
N THR A 68 -9.77 -3.80 10.43
CA THR A 68 -9.42 -4.32 9.12
C THR A 68 -7.93 -4.20 8.85
N CYS A 69 -7.43 -5.15 8.08
CA CYS A 69 -6.06 -5.19 7.61
C CYS A 69 -6.00 -4.60 6.19
N ALA A 70 -5.37 -3.43 6.06
CA ALA A 70 -5.02 -2.86 4.77
C ALA A 70 -3.51 -3.02 4.56
N GLY A 71 -3.11 -4.17 4.01
CA GLY A 71 -1.73 -4.64 4.12
C GLY A 71 -1.45 -5.13 5.54
N ASP A 72 -0.28 -4.79 6.10
CA ASP A 72 0.12 -5.17 7.47
C ASP A 72 -0.37 -4.17 8.56
N TYR A 73 -1.29 -3.25 8.23
CA TYR A 73 -1.79 -2.22 9.15
C TYR A 73 -3.19 -2.55 9.68
N VAL A 74 -3.41 -2.35 10.99
CA VAL A 74 -4.73 -2.47 11.63
C VAL A 74 -5.42 -1.10 11.66
N ILE A 75 -6.56 -0.97 10.98
CA ILE A 75 -7.40 0.24 11.00
C ILE A 75 -8.53 0.04 12.01
N TRP A 76 -8.74 1.03 12.88
CA TRP A 76 -9.83 1.08 13.85
C TRP A 76 -10.79 2.21 13.48
N VAL A 77 -12.08 1.91 13.31
CA VAL A 77 -13.10 2.95 13.07
C VAL A 77 -14.16 2.90 14.15
N TRP A 78 -14.38 4.03 14.85
CA TRP A 78 -15.48 4.20 15.81
C TRP A 78 -16.59 5.07 15.20
N GLY A 79 -17.82 4.55 15.12
CA GLY A 79 -19.00 5.31 14.66
C GLY A 79 -19.35 5.17 13.17
N ALA A 80 -20.10 6.13 12.61
CA ALA A 80 -20.48 6.13 11.20
C ALA A 80 -19.29 6.53 10.33
N ILE A 81 -18.84 5.62 9.43
CA ILE A 81 -17.66 5.81 8.57
C ILE A 81 -17.76 7.11 7.76
N LYS A 82 -18.98 7.48 7.34
CA LYS A 82 -19.27 8.70 6.56
C LYS A 82 -19.23 10.01 7.35
N GLU A 83 -19.42 9.99 8.67
CA GLU A 83 -19.57 11.22 9.47
C GLU A 83 -18.30 11.62 10.23
N GLN A 84 -17.39 10.68 10.52
CA GLN A 84 -16.22 10.95 11.36
C GLN A 84 -14.88 11.09 10.62
N GLY A 85 -14.85 10.98 9.28
CA GLY A 85 -13.60 11.15 8.52
C GLY A 85 -12.45 10.22 8.95
N GLY A 86 -12.77 9.06 9.57
CA GLY A 86 -11.80 8.12 10.14
C GLY A 86 -11.02 8.70 11.33
N VAL A 87 -11.34 8.28 12.56
CA VAL A 87 -10.48 8.60 13.71
C VAL A 87 -9.26 7.67 13.67
N TYR A 88 -8.13 8.18 13.18
CA TYR A 88 -6.83 7.51 13.26
C TYR A 88 -6.29 7.61 14.69
N LYS A 89 -6.21 6.48 15.41
CA LYS A 89 -5.48 6.41 16.68
C LYS A 89 -4.07 5.86 16.44
N ARG A 90 -3.06 6.56 16.96
CA ARG A 90 -1.65 6.11 16.89
C ARG A 90 -1.42 4.91 17.80
N SER A 91 -0.49 4.02 17.45
CA SER A 91 -0.26 2.77 18.20
C SER A 91 0.15 3.00 19.66
N ASN A 92 0.70 4.18 19.99
CA ASN A 92 1.07 4.59 21.35
C ASN A 92 -0.12 5.00 22.24
N GLU A 93 -1.30 5.25 21.67
CA GLU A 93 -2.55 5.54 22.41
C GLU A 93 -3.34 4.26 22.76
N LEU A 94 -2.88 3.11 22.23
CA LEU A 94 -3.37 1.78 22.52
C LEU A 94 -2.29 1.08 23.35
N GLN A 95 -2.68 0.32 24.36
CA GLN A 95 -1.78 -0.20 25.40
C GLN A 95 -0.47 -0.79 24.85
N ALA A 96 0.63 -0.51 25.55
CA ALA A 96 2.02 -0.87 25.25
C ALA A 96 2.30 -2.39 25.19
N VAL A 97 1.62 -3.11 24.30
CA VAL A 97 2.26 -4.20 23.59
C VAL A 97 3.33 -3.54 22.74
N LYS A 98 4.58 -4.00 22.86
CA LYS A 98 5.77 -3.53 22.13
C LYS A 98 5.61 -3.67 20.60
N SER A 99 4.65 -2.96 20.03
CA SER A 99 4.41 -2.92 18.59
C SER A 99 5.41 -1.94 18.01
N LYS A 100 6.51 -2.47 17.47
CA LYS A 100 7.34 -1.72 16.53
C LYS A 100 6.46 -1.41 15.32
N ALA A 101 6.39 -0.16 14.90
CA ALA A 101 5.75 0.17 13.63
C ALA A 101 6.46 -0.61 12.52
N ILE A 102 5.69 -1.36 11.72
CA ILE A 102 6.22 -2.10 10.59
C ILE A 102 6.62 -1.08 9.52
N THR A 103 7.89 -1.08 9.12
CA THR A 103 8.42 -0.22 8.05
C THR A 103 8.17 -0.86 6.68
N CYS A 104 8.26 -0.07 5.61
CA CYS A 104 8.24 -0.63 4.26
C CYS A 104 9.37 -1.66 4.04
N ALA A 105 10.55 -1.44 4.63
CA ALA A 105 11.64 -2.40 4.60
C ALA A 105 11.23 -3.75 5.24
N ASP A 106 10.58 -3.71 6.40
CA ASP A 106 10.07 -4.93 7.07
C ASP A 106 9.03 -5.65 6.18
N VAL A 107 8.12 -4.92 5.51
CA VAL A 107 7.13 -5.50 4.57
C VAL A 107 7.82 -6.17 3.39
N ILE A 108 8.77 -5.49 2.74
CA ILE A 108 9.48 -5.99 1.57
C ILE A 108 10.29 -7.23 1.92
N GLU A 109 11.05 -7.20 3.01
CA GLU A 109 11.86 -8.33 3.47
C GLU A 109 10.98 -9.58 3.67
N ARG A 110 9.82 -9.43 4.30
CA ARG A 110 8.86 -10.53 4.48
C ARG A 110 8.34 -11.08 3.15
N GLN A 111 8.06 -10.22 2.17
CA GLN A 111 7.63 -10.68 0.85
C GLN A 111 8.74 -11.44 0.12
N GLU A 112 9.98 -10.96 0.20
CA GLU A 112 11.14 -11.66 -0.34
C GLU A 112 11.36 -13.02 0.33
N GLN A 113 11.24 -13.10 1.66
CA GLN A 113 11.33 -14.36 2.40
C GLN A 113 10.25 -15.37 1.96
N ARG A 114 8.99 -14.92 1.78
CA ARG A 114 7.89 -15.76 1.28
C ARG A 114 8.18 -16.30 -0.13
N LEU A 115 8.75 -15.48 -1.00
CA LEU A 115 9.16 -15.92 -2.33
C LEU A 115 10.33 -16.90 -2.28
N ALA A 116 11.35 -16.65 -1.45
CA ALA A 116 12.49 -17.54 -1.31
C ALA A 116 12.09 -18.94 -0.82
N THR A 117 11.02 -19.05 -0.02
CA THR A 117 10.46 -20.34 0.40
C THR A 117 9.61 -21.03 -0.67
N THR A 118 9.18 -20.30 -1.69
CA THR A 118 8.45 -20.82 -2.84
C THR A 118 9.48 -21.13 -3.93
N THR A 119 10.03 -22.34 -3.90
CA THR A 119 11.01 -22.81 -4.88
C THR A 119 10.56 -22.50 -6.31
N ASP A 120 11.45 -21.88 -7.09
CA ASP A 120 11.46 -21.90 -8.56
C ASP A 120 10.68 -20.79 -9.32
N SER A 121 11.12 -19.54 -9.20
CA SER A 121 10.89 -18.58 -10.30
C SER A 121 12.12 -17.72 -10.57
N THR A 122 13.16 -18.36 -11.13
CA THR A 122 14.20 -17.59 -11.83
C THR A 122 13.50 -16.79 -12.93
N LEU A 123 13.49 -15.46 -12.83
CA LEU A 123 12.92 -14.62 -13.87
C LEU A 123 13.82 -14.72 -15.10
N ILE A 124 13.30 -15.33 -16.16
CA ILE A 124 14.01 -15.49 -17.42
C ILE A 124 13.55 -14.38 -18.36
N GLU A 125 14.52 -13.69 -18.97
CA GLU A 125 14.25 -12.72 -20.02
C GLU A 125 13.48 -13.36 -21.18
N TYR A 126 12.36 -12.76 -21.55
CA TYR A 126 11.55 -13.19 -22.68
C TYR A 126 12.21 -12.85 -24.01
N LYS A 127 12.53 -13.89 -24.80
CA LYS A 127 13.20 -13.79 -26.10
C LYS A 127 12.29 -14.12 -27.30
N GLY A 128 10.98 -14.23 -27.06
CA GLY A 128 10.00 -14.50 -28.11
C GLY A 128 9.69 -13.27 -28.96
N THR A 129 8.65 -13.39 -29.79
CA THR A 129 8.15 -12.28 -30.61
C THR A 129 7.39 -11.30 -29.74
N TYR A 130 7.74 -10.02 -29.83
CA TYR A 130 7.04 -8.98 -29.08
C TYR A 130 5.73 -8.58 -29.76
N ALA A 131 4.74 -8.23 -28.95
CA ALA A 131 3.51 -7.62 -29.43
C ALA A 131 3.81 -6.33 -30.20
N THR A 132 3.13 -6.14 -31.32
CA THR A 132 3.33 -4.95 -32.17
C THR A 132 2.55 -3.74 -31.70
N GLU A 133 1.51 -3.95 -30.91
CA GLU A 133 0.57 -2.92 -30.45
C GLU A 133 0.20 -3.18 -28.97
N PRO A 134 0.02 -2.12 -28.16
CA PRO A 134 -0.49 -2.28 -26.80
C PRO A 134 -1.95 -2.74 -26.77
N ASP A 135 -2.28 -3.58 -25.80
CA ASP A 135 -3.64 -4.01 -25.47
C ASP A 135 -4.14 -3.25 -24.22
N PHE A 136 -5.26 -2.56 -24.39
CA PHE A 136 -5.91 -1.69 -23.40
C PHE A 136 -7.13 -2.31 -22.73
N ALA A 137 -7.28 -3.64 -22.78
CA ALA A 137 -8.44 -4.34 -22.23
C ALA A 137 -8.73 -3.98 -20.75
N ILE A 138 -7.67 -3.81 -19.94
CA ILE A 138 -7.78 -3.49 -18.51
C ILE A 138 -7.82 -1.97 -18.28
N PHE A 139 -6.88 -1.22 -18.88
CA PHE A 139 -6.75 0.23 -18.70
C PHE A 139 -7.07 0.96 -20.01
N LYS A 140 -8.35 1.27 -20.24
CA LYS A 140 -8.81 1.91 -21.49
C LYS A 140 -8.22 3.31 -21.66
N GLU A 141 -8.03 4.02 -20.56
CA GLU A 141 -7.48 5.37 -20.49
C GLU A 141 -6.02 5.41 -20.98
N ALA A 142 -5.28 4.29 -20.89
CA ALA A 142 -3.92 4.19 -21.39
C ALA A 142 -3.84 4.35 -22.93
N SER A 143 -4.96 4.20 -23.65
CA SER A 143 -5.03 4.41 -25.10
C SER A 143 -4.69 5.85 -25.51
N GLU A 144 -4.84 6.83 -24.62
CA GLU A 144 -4.41 8.22 -24.84
C GLU A 144 -2.89 8.32 -25.06
N HIS A 145 -2.13 7.39 -24.49
CA HIS A 145 -0.67 7.32 -24.56
C HIS A 145 -0.18 6.22 -25.52
N LYS A 146 -1.04 5.76 -26.45
CA LYS A 146 -0.75 4.64 -27.35
C LYS A 146 0.62 4.74 -28.04
N ARG A 147 1.00 5.92 -28.54
CA ARG A 147 2.26 6.11 -29.25
C ARG A 147 3.46 5.77 -28.37
N ILE A 148 3.54 6.33 -27.16
CA ILE A 148 4.67 6.12 -26.26
C ILE A 148 4.70 4.70 -25.69
N LEU A 149 3.53 4.10 -25.45
CA LEU A 149 3.42 2.70 -25.04
C LEU A 149 3.87 1.74 -26.14
N SER A 150 3.57 2.04 -27.41
CA SER A 150 4.02 1.27 -28.57
C SER A 150 5.54 1.38 -28.77
N GLU A 151 6.12 2.56 -28.53
CA GLU A 151 7.58 2.75 -28.51
C GLU A 151 8.22 1.97 -27.36
N GLY A 152 7.56 1.94 -26.21
CA GLY A 152 7.91 1.13 -25.06
C GLY A 152 8.03 -0.36 -25.37
N LEU A 153 6.99 -0.95 -25.97
CA LEU A 153 6.96 -2.37 -26.35
C LEU A 153 8.08 -2.75 -27.31
N LYS A 154 8.42 -1.88 -28.26
CA LYS A 154 9.51 -2.12 -29.23
C LYS A 154 10.88 -2.26 -28.58
N ARG A 155 11.07 -1.71 -27.36
CA ARG A 155 12.34 -1.86 -26.63
C ARG A 155 12.53 -3.26 -26.05
N GLY A 156 11.46 -4.04 -25.92
CA GLY A 156 11.51 -5.36 -25.28
C GLY A 156 11.49 -5.29 -23.75
N PRO A 157 11.79 -6.43 -23.08
CA PRO A 157 11.65 -6.56 -21.63
C PRO A 157 12.71 -5.74 -20.89
N THR A 158 12.27 -4.96 -19.92
CA THR A 158 13.13 -4.18 -19.01
C THR A 158 12.84 -4.47 -17.53
N PHE A 159 11.79 -5.25 -17.24
CA PHE A 159 11.27 -5.50 -15.89
C PHE A 159 10.72 -6.93 -15.78
N ALA A 160 10.98 -7.61 -14.66
CA ALA A 160 10.41 -8.90 -14.31
C ALA A 160 10.42 -9.96 -15.44
N GLY A 161 11.53 -10.04 -16.18
CA GLY A 161 11.81 -10.98 -17.28
C GLY A 161 11.01 -10.74 -18.56
N LYS A 162 9.73 -10.38 -18.48
CA LYS A 162 8.80 -10.29 -19.61
C LYS A 162 8.11 -8.93 -19.75
N PHE A 163 8.34 -7.99 -18.85
CA PHE A 163 7.60 -6.73 -18.82
C PHE A 163 8.48 -5.56 -19.24
N THR A 164 7.86 -4.52 -19.79
CA THR A 164 8.52 -3.26 -20.08
C THR A 164 7.88 -2.14 -19.28
N VAL A 165 8.70 -1.26 -18.72
CA VAL A 165 8.26 -0.08 -17.98
C VAL A 165 8.38 1.13 -18.91
N VAL A 166 7.28 1.84 -19.09
CA VAL A 166 7.20 3.02 -19.96
C VAL A 166 6.91 4.24 -19.11
N GLU A 167 7.70 5.28 -19.33
CA GLU A 167 7.63 6.56 -18.61
C GLU A 167 7.31 7.69 -19.58
N TRP A 168 6.49 8.65 -19.15
CA TRP A 168 6.26 9.91 -19.84
C TRP A 168 5.96 11.04 -18.85
N GLY A 169 6.08 12.30 -19.28
CA GLY A 169 5.77 13.45 -18.43
C GLY A 169 4.26 13.69 -18.27
N CYS A 170 3.81 14.01 -17.04
CA CYS A 170 2.43 14.40 -16.71
C CYS A 170 2.26 15.89 -16.39
N GLY A 171 3.35 16.68 -16.42
CA GLY A 171 3.35 18.11 -16.09
C GLY A 171 4.66 18.55 -15.45
N SER A 172 4.66 19.68 -14.76
CA SER A 172 5.85 20.20 -14.07
C SER A 172 6.30 19.24 -12.97
N ASN A 173 7.54 18.74 -13.09
CA ASN A 173 8.18 17.79 -12.17
C ASN A 173 7.40 16.48 -11.94
N CYS A 174 6.61 16.03 -12.91
CA CYS A 174 5.76 14.84 -12.80
C CYS A 174 6.09 13.87 -13.94
N GLN A 175 6.37 12.61 -13.62
CA GLN A 175 6.36 11.49 -14.56
C GLN A 175 5.21 10.53 -14.22
N GLN A 176 4.65 9.91 -15.25
CA GLN A 176 3.65 8.86 -15.15
C GLN A 176 4.18 7.60 -15.83
N HIS A 177 3.77 6.45 -15.30
CA HIS A 177 4.29 5.16 -15.71
C HIS A 177 3.20 4.19 -16.16
N ALA A 178 3.61 3.24 -16.99
CA ALA A 178 2.85 2.04 -17.31
C ALA A 178 3.77 0.83 -17.33
N VAL A 179 3.21 -0.34 -17.06
CA VAL A 179 3.88 -1.63 -17.21
C VAL A 179 3.10 -2.45 -18.22
N LEU A 180 3.80 -3.01 -19.20
CA LEU A 180 3.21 -3.82 -20.26
C LEU A 180 3.90 -5.17 -20.33
N ASP A 181 3.11 -6.22 -20.58
CA ASP A 181 3.62 -7.52 -21.00
C ASP A 181 4.10 -7.41 -22.45
N VAL A 182 5.38 -7.71 -22.72
CA VAL A 182 5.96 -7.58 -24.07
C VAL A 182 5.46 -8.65 -25.03
N GLU A 183 4.98 -9.79 -24.54
CA GLU A 183 4.46 -10.89 -25.36
C GLU A 183 3.05 -10.59 -25.88
N SER A 184 2.16 -10.17 -24.99
CA SER A 184 0.75 -9.92 -25.31
C SER A 184 0.46 -8.47 -25.69
N GLY A 185 1.31 -7.53 -25.26
CA GLY A 185 1.06 -6.09 -25.36
C GLY A 185 0.16 -5.54 -24.26
N LEU A 186 -0.35 -6.40 -23.37
CA LEU A 186 -1.31 -6.03 -22.32
C LEU A 186 -0.72 -5.02 -21.35
N VAL A 187 -1.41 -3.91 -21.15
CA VAL A 187 -1.12 -2.96 -20.07
C VAL A 187 -1.58 -3.58 -18.75
N VAL A 188 -0.63 -3.95 -17.89
CA VAL A 188 -0.88 -4.62 -16.59
C VAL A 188 -0.82 -3.65 -15.40
N ALA A 189 -0.30 -2.45 -15.61
CA ALA A 189 -0.40 -1.34 -14.68
C ALA A 189 -0.33 0.00 -15.43
N TYR A 190 -1.08 0.98 -14.97
CA TYR A 190 -1.10 2.32 -15.54
C TYR A 190 -1.40 3.35 -14.45
N GLY A 191 -0.65 4.44 -14.42
CA GLY A 191 -0.92 5.56 -13.52
C GLY A 191 -0.04 5.74 -12.28
N PRO A 192 0.96 4.90 -11.92
CA PRO A 192 1.96 5.32 -10.94
C PRO A 192 2.57 6.65 -11.37
N GLN A 193 2.62 7.60 -10.43
CA GLN A 193 3.17 8.94 -10.66
C GLN A 193 4.39 9.16 -9.76
N THR A 194 5.40 9.81 -10.32
CA THR A 194 6.67 10.06 -9.63
C THR A 194 7.18 11.46 -9.93
N GLU A 195 8.08 11.95 -9.10
CA GLU A 195 8.87 13.16 -9.40
C GLU A 195 10.32 12.81 -9.76
N TYR A 196 10.83 11.69 -9.23
CA TYR A 196 12.21 11.22 -9.42
C TYR A 196 12.29 9.83 -10.09
N GLY A 197 11.27 9.48 -10.87
CA GLY A 197 11.20 8.24 -11.64
C GLY A 197 10.99 6.98 -10.80
N VAL A 198 11.26 5.83 -11.42
CA VAL A 198 11.08 4.49 -10.81
C VAL A 198 12.35 3.63 -10.90
N GLU A 199 12.60 2.84 -9.86
CA GLU A 199 13.61 1.78 -9.84
C GLU A 199 12.95 0.42 -10.11
N TYR A 200 13.54 -0.36 -11.00
CA TYR A 200 13.10 -1.69 -11.41
C TYR A 200 14.26 -2.42 -12.11
N SER A 201 14.15 -3.75 -12.25
CA SER A 201 15.13 -4.55 -13.00
C SER A 201 14.50 -5.74 -13.71
N LEU A 202 15.21 -6.32 -14.69
CA LEU A 202 14.75 -7.52 -15.39
C LEU A 202 14.61 -8.74 -14.45
N ASP A 203 15.45 -8.82 -13.42
CA ASP A 203 15.54 -9.94 -12.49
C ASP A 203 14.74 -9.73 -11.19
N SER A 204 13.95 -8.66 -11.11
CA SER A 204 13.08 -8.36 -9.98
C SER A 204 11.63 -8.16 -10.39
N THR A 205 10.71 -8.57 -9.52
CA THR A 205 9.28 -8.23 -9.61
C THR A 205 8.92 -6.96 -8.84
N LEU A 206 9.89 -6.33 -8.18
CA LEU A 206 9.72 -5.12 -7.39
C LEU A 206 9.91 -3.87 -8.27
N LEU A 207 8.97 -2.93 -8.16
CA LEU A 207 9.05 -1.59 -8.73
C LEU A 207 8.91 -0.58 -7.60
N VAL A 208 9.83 0.38 -7.52
CA VAL A 208 9.88 1.39 -6.46
C VAL A 208 9.75 2.78 -7.07
N THR A 209 8.83 3.60 -6.57
CA THR A 209 8.69 5.00 -7.00
C THR A 209 9.58 5.93 -6.18
N ASN A 210 10.13 6.98 -6.78
CA ASN A 210 10.98 7.96 -6.09
C ASN A 210 12.11 7.29 -5.26
N PRO A 211 12.94 6.44 -5.90
CA PRO A 211 13.98 5.69 -5.20
C PRO A 211 15.02 6.63 -4.61
N LYS A 212 15.61 6.23 -3.48
CA LYS A 212 16.48 7.10 -2.64
C LYS A 212 17.68 7.64 -3.41
N ASP A 213 18.24 6.84 -4.31
CA ASP A 213 19.42 7.16 -5.13
C ASP A 213 19.15 8.24 -6.19
N ARG A 214 17.88 8.53 -6.50
CA ARG A 214 17.47 9.55 -7.49
C ARG A 214 17.01 10.86 -6.86
N LEU A 215 16.96 10.93 -5.54
CA LEU A 215 16.62 12.17 -4.83
C LEU A 215 17.76 13.18 -4.93
N PRO A 216 17.46 14.50 -5.00
CA PRO A 216 18.49 15.53 -5.08
C PRO A 216 19.26 15.59 -3.76
N PRO A 217 20.60 15.71 -3.78
CA PRO A 217 21.40 15.75 -2.56
C PRO A 217 20.97 16.91 -1.66
N LEU A 218 21.06 16.71 -0.34
CA LEU A 218 20.82 17.79 0.61
C LEU A 218 21.87 18.90 0.41
N PRO A 219 21.46 20.18 0.45
CA PRO A 219 22.37 21.30 0.36
C PRO A 219 23.19 21.43 1.65
N GLU A 220 24.27 22.23 1.62
CA GLU A 220 25.10 22.45 2.80
C GLU A 220 24.47 23.42 3.81
N SER A 221 23.53 24.27 3.37
CA SER A 221 22.93 25.27 4.24
C SER A 221 21.70 24.71 4.96
N ALA A 222 21.68 24.83 6.29
CA ALA A 222 20.59 24.29 7.12
C ALA A 222 19.19 24.78 6.70
N TYR A 223 19.08 26.05 6.24
CA TYR A 223 17.83 26.62 5.76
C TYR A 223 17.35 26.01 4.44
N GLU A 224 18.25 25.77 3.49
CA GLU A 224 17.88 25.11 2.22
C GLU A 224 17.61 23.63 2.45
N THR A 225 18.32 23.00 3.39
CA THR A 225 18.10 21.59 3.79
C THR A 225 16.68 21.41 4.30
N GLU A 226 16.21 22.26 5.22
CA GLU A 226 14.86 22.15 5.77
C GLU A 226 13.80 22.22 4.66
N ASN A 227 13.96 23.15 3.71
CA ASN A 227 13.02 23.31 2.59
C ASN A 227 13.04 22.12 1.62
N ILE A 228 14.22 21.59 1.29
CA ILE A 228 14.35 20.41 0.43
C ILE A 228 13.85 19.16 1.14
N ALA A 229 14.18 18.98 2.43
CA ALA A 229 13.70 17.87 3.25
C ALA A 229 12.17 17.86 3.35
N LEU A 230 11.53 19.02 3.56
CA LEU A 230 10.07 19.12 3.57
C LEU A 230 9.44 18.80 2.21
N THR A 231 10.13 19.14 1.11
CA THR A 231 9.67 18.82 -0.24
C THR A 231 9.73 17.32 -0.48
N ILE A 232 10.89 16.70 -0.22
CA ILE A 232 11.09 15.24 -0.33
C ILE A 232 10.18 14.47 0.63
N ALA A 233 9.93 15.01 1.83
CA ALA A 233 9.09 14.37 2.84
C ALA A 233 7.64 14.20 2.38
N ARG A 234 7.16 15.06 1.47
CA ARG A 234 5.81 14.99 0.89
C ARG A 234 5.72 14.02 -0.29
N LEU A 235 6.84 13.54 -0.80
CA LEU A 235 6.85 12.63 -1.94
C LEU A 235 6.63 11.20 -1.47
N PRO A 236 5.56 10.52 -1.93
CA PRO A 236 5.35 9.13 -1.60
C PRO A 236 6.41 8.28 -2.32
N ARG A 237 7.08 7.41 -1.57
CA ARG A 237 7.79 6.25 -2.09
C ARG A 237 6.87 5.05 -1.94
N GLU A 238 6.44 4.51 -3.06
CA GLU A 238 5.52 3.40 -3.15
C GLU A 238 6.28 2.18 -3.67
N TYR A 239 6.01 1.03 -3.07
CA TYR A 239 6.62 -0.24 -3.45
C TYR A 239 5.55 -1.11 -4.08
N TYR A 240 5.77 -1.51 -5.32
CA TYR A 240 4.88 -2.34 -6.10
C TYR A 240 5.51 -3.68 -6.39
N ARG A 241 4.69 -4.74 -6.40
CA ARG A 241 5.11 -6.07 -6.84
C ARG A 241 4.25 -6.54 -7.99
N LEU A 242 4.90 -7.01 -9.05
CA LEU A 242 4.22 -7.76 -10.08
C LEU A 242 3.78 -9.11 -9.51
N THR A 243 2.47 -9.32 -9.46
CA THR A 243 1.85 -10.53 -8.93
C THR A 243 1.04 -11.20 -10.02
N THR A 244 0.92 -12.53 -9.93
CA THR A 244 0.04 -13.33 -10.76
C THR A 244 -1.11 -13.84 -9.89
N ASP A 245 -2.35 -13.56 -10.29
CA ASP A 245 -3.52 -14.12 -9.64
C ASP A 245 -3.60 -15.63 -9.90
N ALA A 246 -3.64 -16.42 -8.84
CA ALA A 246 -3.55 -17.88 -8.94
C ALA A 246 -4.76 -18.53 -9.64
N LEU A 247 -5.91 -17.85 -9.70
CA LEU A 247 -7.13 -18.39 -10.27
C LEU A 247 -7.26 -18.05 -11.77
N SER A 248 -7.04 -16.80 -12.11
CA SER A 248 -7.20 -16.26 -13.47
C SER A 248 -5.92 -16.28 -14.29
N GLY A 249 -4.75 -16.40 -13.64
CA GLY A 249 -3.45 -16.22 -14.27
C GLY A 249 -3.15 -14.77 -14.66
N SER A 250 -4.02 -13.81 -14.30
CA SER A 250 -3.84 -12.40 -14.65
C SER A 250 -2.68 -11.79 -13.88
N GLN A 251 -1.88 -10.98 -14.56
CA GLN A 251 -0.70 -10.33 -13.97
C GLN A 251 -0.97 -8.84 -13.77
N TYR A 252 -0.63 -8.29 -12.62
CA TYR A 252 -0.85 -6.88 -12.27
C TYR A 252 0.15 -6.42 -11.19
N LEU A 253 0.34 -5.11 -11.09
CA LEU A 253 1.10 -4.53 -9.99
C LEU A 253 0.22 -4.39 -8.74
N VAL A 254 0.69 -4.93 -7.62
CA VAL A 254 0.11 -4.74 -6.29
C VAL A 254 0.98 -3.79 -5.50
N ARG A 255 0.39 -2.72 -4.96
CA ARG A 255 1.10 -1.84 -4.04
C ARG A 255 1.24 -2.54 -2.68
N LEU A 256 2.47 -2.82 -2.28
CA LEU A 256 2.83 -3.48 -1.03
C LEU A 256 2.77 -2.50 0.15
N CYS A 257 3.38 -1.32 -0.02
CA CYS A 257 3.43 -0.30 1.03
C CYS A 257 3.75 1.08 0.43
N VAL A 258 3.55 2.12 1.25
CA VAL A 258 3.87 3.51 0.94
C VAL A 258 4.57 4.12 2.14
N GLU A 259 5.65 4.85 1.89
CA GLU A 259 6.35 5.65 2.89
C GLU A 259 6.71 7.02 2.33
N SER A 260 7.27 7.88 3.18
CA SER A 260 7.86 9.13 2.72
C SER A 260 9.18 8.84 1.98
N SER A 261 9.43 9.53 0.88
CA SER A 261 10.72 9.45 0.20
C SER A 261 11.87 9.96 1.09
N ALA A 262 11.54 10.74 2.13
CA ALA A 262 12.50 11.18 3.13
C ALA A 262 12.87 10.09 4.17
N THR A 263 12.12 8.99 4.24
CA THR A 263 12.45 7.85 5.12
C THR A 263 13.84 7.31 4.75
N GLY A 264 14.73 7.24 5.74
CA GLY A 264 16.15 6.91 5.57
C GLY A 264 16.98 7.96 4.82
N TYR A 265 16.38 9.04 4.31
CA TYR A 265 17.07 10.17 3.68
C TYR A 265 17.58 11.16 4.73
N ILE A 266 16.76 11.45 5.74
CA ILE A 266 17.06 12.39 6.83
C ILE A 266 17.92 11.74 7.94
N GLU A 267 17.82 10.43 8.14
CA GLU A 267 18.66 9.70 9.13
C GLU A 267 20.16 9.83 8.83
N LEU A 268 20.55 10.02 7.56
CA LEU A 268 21.93 10.31 7.14
C LEU A 268 22.45 11.67 7.64
N GLU A 269 21.56 12.58 8.01
CA GLU A 269 21.93 13.91 8.52
C GLU A 269 22.12 13.91 10.04
N ASP A 270 21.37 13.07 10.76
CA ASP A 270 21.50 12.90 12.22
C ASP A 270 22.87 12.31 12.61
N ASP A 271 23.40 11.40 11.77
CA ASP A 271 24.77 10.89 11.85
C ASP A 271 25.84 11.96 11.51
N ARG A 272 25.55 12.89 10.60
CA ARG A 272 26.49 13.96 10.19
C ARG A 272 26.49 15.15 11.15
N LEU A 273 25.38 15.38 11.86
CA LEU A 273 25.23 16.44 12.86
C LEU A 273 25.60 15.97 14.29
N GLY A 274 25.89 14.68 14.48
CA GLY A 274 26.24 14.12 15.79
C GLY A 274 25.08 14.19 16.79
N LEU A 275 23.85 14.11 16.30
CA LEU A 275 22.63 14.24 17.11
C LEU A 275 22.09 12.88 17.57
N ILE A 276 22.55 11.78 16.98
CA ILE A 276 22.44 10.45 17.59
C ILE A 276 23.56 10.34 18.62
N ASP A 277 23.32 10.87 19.81
CA ASP A 277 24.13 10.53 20.98
C ASP A 277 23.89 9.03 21.24
N GLU A 278 24.86 8.18 20.90
CA GLU A 278 24.94 6.82 21.44
C GLU A 278 25.16 6.93 22.96
N GLN A 279 24.11 7.29 23.70
CA GLN A 279 24.10 7.21 25.15
C GLN A 279 22.87 6.46 25.65
N GLN A 280 23.16 5.19 25.96
CA GLN A 280 22.56 4.25 26.93
C GLN A 280 21.47 3.29 26.48
#